data_AF-A0A7C5NGF0-F1
#
_entry.id   AF-A0A7C5NGF0-F1
#
_cell.length_a   1.000
_cell.length_b   1.000
_cell.length_c   1.000
_cell.angle_alpha   90.00
_cell.angle_beta   90.00
_cell.angle_gamma   90.00
#
_symmetry.space_group_name_H-M   'P 1'
#
loop_
_entity.id
_entity.type
_entity.pdbx_description
1 polymer ?
#
loop_
_entity_poly.entity_id
_entity_poly.type
_entity_poly.pdbx_seq_one_letter_code
_entity_poly.pdbx_strand_id
1 'polypeptide(L)'
;MKIRQIFISLLFALVAVSSFSMATEEAQSHHESNSEQSVEKKPYESKSVSQLAGSFLETTGLYAIFNTDDGETTSDPAGASKERPMGAFESSLGRVIMILIVFLLFYLAIAKGFEPLLLLPIAFGGLLANIPLAHMAGPEGMLGVIYNMGIANEFFPLLIFMGVGAMTDFGPLLANPKTALLGGAAQFGIFGSLVGAVMLGFDLQSASAISIIGGADGPTSIFIANRLAPDMLGAIAVAAYSYMALVPVIQPPIMRALTTKEERRIQMGVQRKVHKLEKLFFPIVVLMLSILILPESTPLIGAFAFGNFAKESAVIDRLSDTMQNSLINIVTIFLGLGVGSKLAADKFLVL
;
A
#
# COMPACT_ATOMS: atom_id res chain seq x y z
N MET A 1 14.57 -41.30 39.59
CA MET A 1 14.03 -39.93 39.39
C MET A 1 15.08 -38.83 39.32
N LYS A 2 16.17 -38.85 40.11
CA LYS A 2 17.13 -37.73 40.19
C LYS A 2 18.00 -37.49 38.93
N ILE A 3 18.39 -38.53 38.19
CA ILE A 3 19.28 -38.39 37.00
C ILE A 3 18.58 -37.70 35.82
N ARG A 4 17.28 -37.97 35.61
CA ARG A 4 16.50 -37.38 34.51
C ARG A 4 16.24 -35.88 34.73
N GLN A 5 16.08 -35.45 35.99
CA GLN A 5 15.93 -34.04 36.35
C GLN A 5 17.25 -33.27 36.22
N ILE A 6 18.38 -33.89 36.55
CA ILE A 6 19.71 -33.29 36.34
C ILE A 6 19.97 -33.08 34.84
N PHE A 7 19.62 -34.05 33.99
CA PHE A 7 19.81 -33.92 32.55
C PHE A 7 18.94 -32.82 31.93
N ILE A 8 17.69 -32.70 32.36
CA ILE A 8 16.78 -31.63 31.90
C ILE A 8 17.25 -30.26 32.39
N SER A 9 17.75 -30.15 33.62
CA SER A 9 18.29 -28.91 34.16
C SER A 9 19.59 -28.49 33.46
N LEU A 10 20.44 -29.46 33.07
CA LEU A 10 21.66 -29.19 32.31
C LEU A 10 21.35 -28.72 30.88
N LEU A 11 20.34 -29.32 30.25
CA LEU A 11 19.86 -28.91 28.93
C LEU A 11 19.25 -27.50 28.96
N PHE A 12 18.48 -27.18 30.01
CA PHE A 12 17.94 -25.83 30.20
C PHE A 12 19.03 -24.79 30.45
N ALA A 13 20.06 -25.14 31.23
CA ALA A 13 21.22 -24.27 31.45
C ALA A 13 22.01 -24.04 30.16
N LEU A 14 22.19 -25.07 29.32
CA LEU A 14 22.88 -24.95 28.03
C LEU A 14 22.11 -24.04 27.06
N VAL A 15 20.78 -24.17 27.01
CA VAL A 15 19.91 -23.33 26.17
C VAL A 15 19.86 -21.88 26.69
N ALA A 16 19.88 -21.68 28.01
CA ALA A 16 19.94 -20.35 28.59
C ALA A 16 21.29 -19.65 28.27
N VAL A 17 22.41 -20.38 28.33
CA VAL A 17 23.73 -19.84 27.98
C VAL A 17 23.84 -19.53 26.48
N SER A 18 23.31 -20.37 25.60
CA SER A 18 23.31 -20.09 24.16
C SER A 18 22.42 -18.90 23.79
N SER A 19 21.28 -18.75 24.47
CA SER A 19 20.37 -17.60 24.27
C SER A 19 20.98 -16.31 24.80
N PHE A 20 21.74 -16.36 25.90
CA PHE A 20 22.45 -15.21 26.45
C PHE A 20 23.62 -14.81 25.56
N SER A 21 24.40 -15.75 25.03
CA SER A 21 25.48 -15.44 24.06
C SER A 21 24.94 -14.82 22.78
N MET A 22 23.83 -15.31 22.21
CA MET A 22 23.20 -14.68 21.04
C MET A 22 22.68 -13.28 21.34
N ALA A 23 22.07 -13.05 22.52
CA ALA A 23 21.63 -11.72 22.93
C ALA A 23 22.80 -10.75 23.17
N THR A 24 23.99 -11.25 23.54
CA THR A 24 25.20 -10.42 23.71
C THR A 24 25.86 -10.10 22.37
N GLU A 25 25.83 -11.01 21.39
CA GLU A 25 26.27 -10.75 20.00
C GLU A 25 25.33 -9.77 19.26
N GLU A 26 24.02 -9.83 19.50
CA GLU A 26 23.07 -8.80 19.02
C GLU A 26 23.30 -7.45 19.72
N ALA A 27 23.58 -7.43 21.02
CA ALA A 27 23.88 -6.20 21.74
C ALA A 27 25.23 -5.55 21.35
N GLN A 28 26.23 -6.34 20.94
CA GLN A 28 27.52 -5.83 20.45
C GLN A 28 27.47 -5.39 18.98
N SER A 29 26.71 -6.08 18.12
CA SER A 29 26.53 -5.66 16.72
C SER A 29 25.68 -4.38 16.58
N HIS A 30 24.81 -4.09 17.55
CA HIS A 30 24.10 -2.80 17.62
C HIS A 30 24.94 -1.62 18.16
N HIS A 31 26.14 -1.86 18.69
CA HIS A 31 27.02 -0.78 19.18
C HIS A 31 28.08 -0.33 18.17
N GLU A 32 28.35 -1.09 17.10
CA GLU A 32 29.35 -0.73 16.07
C GLU A 32 28.77 -0.08 14.80
N SER A 33 27.45 0.18 14.73
CA SER A 33 26.82 0.86 13.59
C SER A 33 26.22 2.25 13.89
N ASN A 34 26.38 2.76 15.11
CA ASN A 34 26.21 4.20 15.37
C ASN A 34 27.55 4.90 15.21
N SER A 35 27.98 5.08 13.95
CA SER A 35 28.79 6.25 13.65
C SER A 35 27.98 7.46 14.08
N GLU A 36 28.45 8.16 15.11
CA GLU A 36 27.94 9.48 15.49
C GLU A 36 27.95 10.37 14.25
N GLN A 37 26.80 10.53 13.60
CA GLN A 37 26.56 11.70 12.78
C GLN A 37 26.56 12.87 13.77
N SER A 38 27.72 13.49 13.90
CA SER A 38 27.87 14.81 14.49
C SER A 38 26.94 15.75 13.73
N VAL A 39 25.72 15.94 14.24
CA VAL A 39 24.90 17.06 13.86
C VAL A 39 25.68 18.30 14.28
N GLU A 40 26.41 18.86 13.33
CA GLU A 40 27.11 20.13 13.47
C GLU A 40 26.05 21.16 13.88
N LYS A 41 25.95 21.44 15.18
CA LYS A 41 25.10 22.51 15.71
C LYS A 41 25.65 23.81 15.12
N LYS A 42 25.07 24.25 13.99
CA LYS A 42 25.33 25.57 13.42
C LYS A 42 25.19 26.59 14.57
N PRO A 43 26.24 27.37 14.89
CA PRO A 43 26.18 28.33 15.98
C PRO A 43 25.02 29.29 15.75
N TYR A 44 24.21 29.53 16.78
CA TYR A 44 23.06 30.43 16.70
C TYR A 44 23.57 31.87 16.49
N GLU A 45 23.49 32.36 15.26
CA GLU A 45 23.76 33.75 14.93
C GLU A 45 22.53 34.61 15.24
N SER A 46 22.68 35.58 16.14
CA SER A 46 21.63 36.54 16.45
C SER A 46 21.34 37.42 15.24
N LYS A 47 20.23 37.15 14.54
CA LYS A 47 19.75 37.99 13.43
C LYS A 47 18.98 39.20 13.96
N SER A 48 19.16 40.36 13.33
CA SER A 48 18.38 41.57 13.64
C SER A 48 16.90 41.40 13.27
N VAL A 49 15.98 42.19 13.84
CA VAL A 49 14.53 42.06 13.58
C VAL A 49 14.16 42.18 12.09
N SER A 50 14.89 43.00 11.32
CA SER A 50 14.72 43.10 9.87
C SER A 50 15.28 41.88 9.12
N GLN A 51 16.39 41.30 9.58
CA GLN A 51 16.92 40.03 9.04
C GLN A 51 16.07 38.83 9.44
N LEU A 52 15.41 38.86 10.60
CA LEU A 52 14.42 37.88 11.02
C LEU A 52 13.19 37.94 10.12
N ALA A 53 12.67 39.14 9.83
CA ALA A 53 11.55 39.31 8.90
C ALA A 53 11.91 38.88 7.46
N GLY A 54 13.12 39.20 6.97
CA GLY A 54 13.63 38.72 5.69
C GLY A 54 13.79 37.20 5.65
N SER A 55 14.39 36.61 6.69
CA SER A 55 14.51 35.15 6.79
C SER A 55 13.16 34.46 6.94
N PHE A 56 12.17 35.10 7.59
CA PHE A 56 10.83 34.56 7.73
C PHE A 56 10.13 34.50 6.37
N LEU A 57 10.29 35.53 5.54
CA LEU A 57 9.86 35.54 4.14
C LEU A 57 10.56 34.46 3.32
N GLU A 58 11.87 34.28 3.47
CA GLU A 58 12.63 33.23 2.78
C GLU A 58 12.26 31.81 3.25
N THR A 59 11.84 31.65 4.51
CA THR A 59 11.38 30.36 5.07
C THR A 59 9.89 30.11 4.79
N THR A 60 9.18 31.03 4.14
CA THR A 60 7.78 30.79 3.78
C THR A 60 7.68 29.83 2.59
N GLY A 61 6.72 28.91 2.66
CA GLY A 61 6.45 28.00 1.53
C GLY A 61 6.00 28.72 0.25
N LEU A 62 5.51 29.96 0.34
CA LEU A 62 5.21 30.78 -0.84
C LEU A 62 6.47 31.20 -1.59
N TYR A 63 7.54 31.58 -0.87
CA TYR A 63 8.81 31.95 -1.48
C TYR A 63 9.49 30.74 -2.14
N ALA A 64 9.45 29.58 -1.48
CA ALA A 64 10.00 28.31 -1.97
C ALA A 64 9.24 27.69 -3.15
N ILE A 65 7.98 28.07 -3.40
CA ILE A 65 7.28 27.64 -4.64
C ILE A 65 7.79 28.41 -5.87
N PHE A 66 8.26 29.66 -5.68
CA PHE A 66 8.69 30.54 -6.77
C PHE A 66 10.21 30.60 -6.94
N ASN A 67 10.99 30.27 -5.91
CA ASN A 67 12.43 30.10 -6.05
C ASN A 67 12.76 28.69 -6.53
N THR A 68 13.70 28.63 -7.48
CA THR A 68 14.05 27.39 -8.19
C THR A 68 15.34 26.76 -7.68
N ASP A 69 15.95 27.35 -6.64
CA ASP A 69 17.29 27.06 -6.14
C ASP A 69 17.27 26.77 -4.63
N ASP A 70 16.25 26.03 -4.18
CA ASP A 70 15.99 25.73 -2.76
C ASP A 70 16.87 24.61 -2.20
N GLY A 71 17.75 24.02 -3.03
CA GLY A 71 18.64 22.93 -2.64
C GLY A 71 17.92 21.63 -2.26
N GLU A 72 16.62 21.51 -2.54
CA GLU A 72 15.84 20.33 -2.19
C GLU A 72 16.18 19.12 -3.07
N THR A 73 16.35 17.97 -2.42
CA THR A 73 16.62 16.70 -3.07
C THR A 73 15.33 15.88 -3.28
N THR A 74 15.29 15.10 -4.36
CA THR A 74 14.28 14.08 -4.64
C THR A 74 14.10 13.17 -3.43
N SER A 75 12.85 12.94 -3.01
CA SER A 75 12.52 12.07 -1.88
C SER A 75 12.52 10.60 -2.31
N ASP A 76 13.69 9.98 -2.44
CA ASP A 76 13.81 8.59 -2.88
C ASP A 76 13.73 7.59 -1.71
N PRO A 77 12.81 6.60 -1.73
CA PRO A 77 12.72 5.59 -0.68
C PRO A 77 13.94 4.65 -0.62
N ALA A 78 14.80 4.60 -1.64
CA ALA A 78 16.00 3.76 -1.65
C ALA A 78 17.19 4.36 -0.87
N GLY A 79 16.99 5.50 -0.19
CA GLY A 79 17.98 6.15 0.67
C GLY A 79 18.77 7.27 -0.01
N ALA A 80 19.58 7.97 0.79
CA ALA A 80 20.33 9.18 0.43
C ALA A 80 21.28 9.05 -0.79
N SER A 81 21.52 7.83 -1.28
CA SER A 81 22.42 7.55 -2.42
C SER A 81 21.77 7.76 -3.80
N LYS A 82 20.44 7.87 -3.88
CA LYS A 82 19.69 8.16 -5.13
C LYS A 82 18.97 9.51 -5.13
N GLU A 83 19.15 10.29 -4.07
CA GLU A 83 18.65 11.65 -3.97
C GLU A 83 19.37 12.54 -5.00
N ARG A 84 18.61 13.08 -5.97
CA ARG A 84 19.11 14.05 -6.95
C ARG A 84 18.57 15.45 -6.61
N PRO A 85 19.28 16.54 -6.93
CA PRO A 85 18.70 17.87 -6.81
C PRO A 85 17.47 17.95 -7.73
N MET A 86 16.34 18.41 -7.17
CA MET A 86 15.11 18.56 -7.94
C MET A 86 15.34 19.56 -9.08
N GLY A 87 14.87 19.22 -10.28
CA GLY A 87 15.00 20.10 -11.44
C GLY A 87 14.18 21.38 -11.27
N ALA A 88 14.49 22.44 -12.01
CA ALA A 88 13.75 23.71 -11.95
C ALA A 88 12.23 23.55 -12.20
N PHE A 89 11.85 22.57 -13.03
CA PHE A 89 10.46 22.18 -13.23
C PHE A 89 9.86 21.48 -12.01
N GLU A 90 10.57 20.54 -11.39
CA GLU A 90 10.09 19.75 -10.27
C GLU A 90 9.95 20.59 -8.99
N SER A 91 10.88 21.53 -8.76
CA SER A 91 10.92 22.39 -7.56
C SER A 91 9.84 23.48 -7.56
N SER A 92 9.44 23.98 -8.73
CA SER A 92 8.49 25.10 -8.83
C SER A 92 7.19 24.68 -9.53
N LEU A 93 7.20 24.61 -10.86
CA LEU A 93 5.97 24.46 -11.66
C LEU A 93 5.30 23.08 -11.46
N GLY A 94 6.08 22.03 -11.25
CA GLY A 94 5.64 20.67 -10.97
C GLY A 94 4.90 20.57 -9.63
N ARG A 95 5.38 21.24 -8.57
CA ARG A 95 4.67 21.30 -7.28
C ARG A 95 3.31 21.98 -7.43
N VAL A 96 3.24 23.08 -8.18
CA VAL A 96 1.97 23.78 -8.45
C VAL A 96 0.98 22.86 -9.18
N ILE A 97 1.45 22.14 -10.22
CA ILE A 97 0.61 21.16 -10.93
C ILE A 97 0.15 20.06 -9.98
N MET A 98 1.04 19.51 -9.15
CA MET A 98 0.67 18.46 -8.20
C MET A 98 -0.34 18.93 -7.17
N ILE A 99 -0.22 20.16 -6.66
CA ILE A 99 -1.21 20.74 -5.76
C ILE A 99 -2.57 20.83 -6.46
N LEU A 100 -2.63 21.24 -7.72
CA LEU A 100 -3.87 21.26 -8.50
C LEU A 100 -4.45 19.85 -8.68
N ILE A 101 -3.62 18.86 -8.97
CA ILE A 101 -4.04 17.44 -9.07
C ILE A 101 -4.57 16.95 -7.72
N VAL A 102 -3.92 17.28 -6.61
CA VAL A 102 -4.38 16.94 -5.26
C VAL A 102 -5.74 17.55 -4.95
N PHE A 103 -5.98 18.81 -5.33
CA PHE A 103 -7.31 19.42 -5.21
C PHE A 103 -8.36 18.75 -6.11
N LEU A 104 -7.97 18.28 -7.30
CA LEU A 104 -8.83 17.45 -8.13
C LEU A 104 -9.17 16.12 -7.44
N LEU A 105 -8.20 15.45 -6.82
CA LEU A 105 -8.42 14.22 -6.05
C LEU A 105 -9.34 14.46 -4.85
N PHE A 106 -9.19 15.59 -4.14
CA PHE A 106 -10.13 15.99 -3.09
C PHE A 106 -11.54 16.18 -3.63
N TYR A 107 -11.69 16.86 -4.77
CA TYR A 107 -12.99 17.05 -5.41
C TYR A 107 -13.62 15.70 -5.79
N LEU A 108 -12.84 14.77 -6.37
CA LEU A 108 -13.33 13.42 -6.72
C LEU A 108 -13.75 12.63 -5.48
N ALA A 109 -12.94 12.64 -4.41
CA ALA A 109 -13.23 11.92 -3.18
C ALA A 109 -14.46 12.50 -2.45
N ILE A 110 -14.53 13.83 -2.29
CA ILE A 110 -15.54 14.50 -1.45
C ILE A 110 -16.84 14.78 -2.24
N ALA A 111 -16.74 15.44 -3.40
CA ALA A 111 -17.92 15.89 -4.14
C ALA A 111 -18.52 14.77 -5.00
N LYS A 112 -17.70 13.86 -5.49
CA LYS A 112 -18.13 12.74 -6.34
C LYS A 112 -18.20 11.39 -5.61
N GLY A 113 -17.63 11.28 -4.40
CA GLY A 113 -17.68 10.06 -3.61
C GLY A 113 -16.84 8.92 -4.18
N PHE A 114 -15.75 9.23 -4.90
CA PHE A 114 -14.88 8.22 -5.50
C PHE A 114 -13.97 7.63 -4.43
N GLU A 115 -14.19 6.36 -4.06
CA GLU A 115 -13.41 5.60 -3.05
C GLU A 115 -12.91 6.47 -1.88
N PRO A 116 -13.80 7.18 -1.18
CA PRO A 116 -13.41 8.28 -0.30
C PRO A 116 -12.57 7.80 0.89
N LEU A 117 -12.71 6.54 1.31
CA LEU A 117 -11.96 5.97 2.42
C LEU A 117 -10.45 5.93 2.15
N LEU A 118 -10.04 5.72 0.90
CA LEU A 118 -8.63 5.61 0.51
C LEU A 118 -8.16 6.83 -0.28
N LEU A 119 -8.98 7.34 -1.20
CA LEU A 119 -8.60 8.45 -2.07
C LEU A 119 -8.38 9.76 -1.29
N LEU A 120 -9.16 9.99 -0.22
CA LEU A 120 -9.02 11.19 0.60
C LEU A 120 -7.69 11.22 1.39
N PRO A 121 -7.32 10.16 2.15
CA PRO A 121 -5.98 10.09 2.76
C PRO A 121 -4.83 10.15 1.74
N ILE A 122 -4.99 9.53 0.55
CA ILE A 122 -3.99 9.61 -0.53
C ILE A 122 -3.80 11.05 -1.01
N ALA A 123 -4.89 11.76 -1.28
CA ALA A 123 -4.85 13.17 -1.67
C ALA A 123 -4.21 14.04 -0.59
N PHE A 124 -4.54 13.78 0.68
CA PHE A 124 -3.94 14.51 1.81
C PHE A 124 -2.45 14.23 1.96
N GLY A 125 -2.02 12.97 1.84
CA GLY A 125 -0.60 12.62 1.82
C GLY A 125 0.13 13.28 0.65
N GLY A 126 -0.51 13.36 -0.53
CA GLY A 126 0.01 14.07 -1.69
C GLY A 126 0.13 15.58 -1.46
N LEU A 127 -0.82 16.21 -0.76
CA LEU A 127 -0.70 17.62 -0.37
C LEU A 127 0.55 17.81 0.48
N LEU A 128 0.70 17.00 1.53
CA LEU A 128 1.81 17.06 2.47
C LEU A 128 3.16 16.77 1.80
N ALA A 129 3.20 15.86 0.82
CA ALA A 129 4.40 15.53 0.06
C ALA A 129 4.91 16.66 -0.84
N ASN A 130 4.03 17.59 -1.23
CA ASN A 130 4.36 18.71 -2.11
C ASN A 130 4.50 20.05 -1.35
N ILE A 131 4.48 20.05 -0.02
CA ILE A 131 4.77 21.25 0.77
C ILE A 131 6.29 21.51 0.74
N PRO A 132 6.75 22.65 0.19
CA PRO A 132 8.18 22.97 0.13
C PRO A 132 8.77 23.16 1.52
N LEU A 133 10.08 22.94 1.66
CA LEU A 133 10.89 23.11 2.88
C LEU A 133 10.52 22.23 4.08
N ALA A 134 9.41 21.49 4.01
CA ALA A 134 8.91 20.68 5.11
C ALA A 134 9.51 19.26 5.14
N HIS A 135 10.08 18.80 4.02
CA HIS A 135 10.68 17.46 3.84
C HIS A 135 9.85 16.30 4.40
N MET A 136 8.51 16.44 4.40
CA MET A 136 7.62 15.46 5.04
C MET A 136 7.61 14.09 4.35
N ALA A 137 7.91 14.07 3.04
CA ALA A 137 8.07 12.87 2.24
C ALA A 137 9.49 12.31 2.21
N GLY A 138 10.46 13.01 2.81
CA GLY A 138 11.84 12.53 2.93
C GLY A 138 11.95 11.30 3.85
N PRO A 139 13.10 10.59 3.87
CA PRO A 139 13.27 9.34 4.62
C PRO A 139 12.96 9.45 6.12
N GLU A 140 13.32 10.57 6.74
CA GLU A 140 13.08 10.91 8.16
C GLU A 140 11.74 11.66 8.38
N GLY A 141 11.08 12.07 7.29
CA GLY A 141 9.81 12.78 7.33
C GLY A 141 8.66 11.87 7.76
N MET A 142 7.61 12.44 8.35
CA MET A 142 6.44 11.69 8.83
C MET A 142 5.88 10.71 7.79
N LEU A 143 5.78 11.12 6.51
CA LEU A 143 5.26 10.26 5.46
C LEU A 143 6.27 9.19 5.02
N GLY A 144 7.57 9.50 5.04
CA GLY A 144 8.63 8.53 4.78
C GLY A 144 8.69 7.44 5.85
N VAL A 145 8.53 7.80 7.12
CA VAL A 145 8.42 6.84 8.23
C VAL A 145 7.21 5.93 8.05
N ILE A 146 6.04 6.49 7.72
CA ILE A 146 4.83 5.68 7.45
C ILE A 146 5.04 4.74 6.26
N TYR A 147 5.69 5.22 5.19
CA TYR A 147 6.02 4.40 4.03
C TYR A 147 6.93 3.22 4.41
N ASN A 148 8.01 3.48 5.15
CA ASN A 148 8.97 2.48 5.58
C ASN A 148 8.39 1.49 6.61
N MET A 149 7.45 1.95 7.44
CA MET A 149 6.80 1.11 8.46
C MET A 149 5.94 -0.01 7.87
N GLY A 150 5.28 0.22 6.73
CA GLY A 150 4.26 -0.71 6.25
C GLY A 150 4.04 -0.85 4.75
N ILE A 151 4.50 0.09 3.92
CA ILE A 151 4.35 -0.03 2.46
C ILE A 151 5.59 -0.67 1.87
N ALA A 152 6.77 -0.19 2.24
CA ALA A 152 8.06 -0.69 1.76
C ALA A 152 8.23 -2.19 2.06
N ASN A 153 7.81 -2.63 3.24
CA ASN A 153 7.84 -4.03 3.69
C ASN A 153 6.55 -4.80 3.40
N GLU A 154 5.63 -4.23 2.61
CA GLU A 154 4.38 -4.86 2.16
C GLU A 154 3.37 -5.21 3.28
N PHE A 155 3.61 -4.76 4.52
CA PHE A 155 2.81 -5.16 5.69
C PHE A 155 1.40 -4.56 5.71
N PHE A 156 1.21 -3.29 5.34
CA PHE A 156 -0.11 -2.65 5.33
C PHE A 156 -1.07 -3.28 4.29
N PRO A 157 -0.67 -3.53 3.02
CA PRO A 157 -1.52 -4.27 2.10
C PRO A 157 -2.00 -5.61 2.65
N LEU A 158 -1.13 -6.38 3.32
CA LEU A 158 -1.51 -7.67 3.92
C LEU A 158 -2.56 -7.52 5.02
N LEU A 159 -2.44 -6.50 5.88
CA LEU A 159 -3.45 -6.21 6.91
C LEU A 159 -4.78 -5.78 6.30
N ILE A 160 -4.78 -5.04 5.18
CA ILE A 160 -6.02 -4.74 4.46
C ILE A 160 -6.64 -6.03 3.91
N PHE A 161 -5.86 -6.92 3.28
CA PHE A 161 -6.36 -8.22 2.80
C PHE A 161 -6.98 -9.06 3.92
N MET A 162 -6.39 -9.02 5.10
CA MET A 162 -6.93 -9.67 6.28
C MET A 162 -8.31 -9.12 6.65
N GLY A 163 -8.47 -7.79 6.68
CA GLY A 163 -9.77 -7.14 6.91
C GLY A 163 -10.79 -7.46 5.81
N VAL A 164 -10.39 -7.42 4.53
CA VAL A 164 -11.24 -7.79 3.39
C VAL A 164 -11.70 -9.25 3.48
N GLY A 165 -10.81 -10.16 3.89
CA GLY A 165 -11.14 -11.55 4.16
C GLY A 165 -12.19 -11.71 5.26
N ALA A 166 -12.08 -10.93 6.34
CA ALA A 166 -13.06 -10.90 7.44
C ALA A 166 -14.42 -10.32 7.03
N MET A 167 -14.48 -9.43 6.03
CA MET A 167 -15.73 -8.90 5.48
C MET A 167 -16.38 -9.83 4.46
N THR A 168 -15.59 -10.60 3.71
CA THR A 168 -16.06 -11.40 2.56
C THR A 168 -16.99 -12.55 2.96
N ASP A 169 -18.13 -12.70 2.28
CA ASP A 169 -19.01 -13.87 2.40
C ASP A 169 -18.84 -14.83 1.22
N PHE A 170 -18.41 -16.05 1.49
CA PHE A 170 -18.25 -17.10 0.48
C PHE A 170 -19.51 -17.91 0.20
N GLY A 171 -20.62 -17.65 0.91
CA GLY A 171 -21.89 -18.32 0.67
C GLY A 171 -22.31 -18.33 -0.81
N PRO A 172 -22.34 -17.17 -1.50
CA PRO A 172 -22.72 -17.11 -2.90
C PRO A 172 -21.77 -17.87 -3.84
N LEU A 173 -20.46 -17.79 -3.60
CA LEU A 173 -19.43 -18.47 -4.40
C LEU A 173 -19.52 -19.99 -4.24
N LEU A 174 -19.63 -20.46 -2.99
CA LEU A 174 -19.79 -21.88 -2.68
C LEU A 174 -21.12 -22.40 -3.22
N ALA A 175 -22.19 -21.61 -3.17
CA ALA A 175 -23.49 -22.07 -3.65
C ALA A 175 -23.50 -22.39 -5.15
N ASN A 176 -22.74 -21.64 -5.96
CA ASN A 176 -22.54 -21.93 -7.39
C ASN A 176 -21.06 -21.83 -7.77
N PRO A 177 -20.25 -22.88 -7.54
CA PRO A 177 -18.80 -22.83 -7.74
C PRO A 177 -18.38 -22.52 -9.19
N LYS A 178 -19.27 -22.72 -10.18
CA LYS A 178 -19.03 -22.36 -11.58
C LYS A 178 -18.77 -20.86 -11.74
N THR A 179 -19.26 -20.01 -10.84
CA THR A 179 -18.97 -18.57 -10.86
C THR A 179 -17.50 -18.25 -10.59
N ALA A 180 -16.74 -19.16 -9.96
CA ALA A 180 -15.30 -19.00 -9.80
C ALA A 180 -14.58 -18.95 -11.16
N LEU A 181 -15.09 -19.67 -12.16
CA LEU A 181 -14.52 -19.64 -13.52
C LEU A 181 -14.72 -18.29 -14.20
N LEU A 182 -15.83 -17.59 -13.92
CA LEU A 182 -16.04 -16.21 -14.38
C LEU A 182 -15.00 -15.27 -13.73
N GLY A 183 -14.67 -15.50 -12.45
CA GLY A 183 -13.57 -14.79 -11.77
C GLY A 183 -12.21 -15.03 -12.43
N GLY A 184 -11.92 -16.28 -12.81
CA GLY A 184 -10.71 -16.61 -13.58
C GLY A 184 -10.66 -15.90 -14.94
N ALA A 185 -11.79 -15.88 -15.66
CA ALA A 185 -11.89 -15.16 -16.93
C ALA A 185 -11.77 -13.63 -16.76
N ALA A 186 -12.22 -13.07 -15.63
CA ALA A 186 -12.09 -11.64 -15.35
C ALA A 186 -10.62 -11.19 -15.27
N GLN A 187 -9.71 -12.07 -14.85
CA GLN A 187 -8.27 -11.78 -14.78
C GLN A 187 -7.60 -11.60 -16.15
N PHE A 188 -8.28 -11.92 -17.26
CA PHE A 188 -7.76 -11.58 -18.60
C PHE A 188 -7.56 -10.06 -18.80
N GLY A 189 -8.25 -9.22 -18.01
CA GLY A 189 -8.00 -7.78 -17.98
C GLY A 189 -6.56 -7.41 -17.61
N ILE A 190 -5.91 -8.20 -16.74
CA ILE A 190 -4.49 -8.02 -16.39
C ILE A 190 -3.62 -8.28 -17.62
N PHE A 191 -3.81 -9.43 -18.29
CA PHE A 191 -3.03 -9.76 -19.49
C PHE A 191 -3.25 -8.76 -20.63
N GLY A 192 -4.48 -8.27 -20.82
CA GLY A 192 -4.77 -7.23 -21.80
C GLY A 192 -4.03 -5.93 -21.49
N SER A 193 -4.01 -5.51 -20.22
CA SER A 193 -3.30 -4.32 -19.77
C SER A 193 -1.78 -4.48 -19.90
N LEU A 194 -1.24 -5.68 -19.63
CA LEU A 194 0.18 -6.02 -19.82
C LEU A 194 0.59 -5.85 -21.28
N VAL A 195 -0.14 -6.48 -22.21
CA VAL A 195 0.14 -6.39 -23.64
C VAL A 195 0.04 -4.94 -24.12
N GLY A 196 -0.99 -4.21 -23.67
CA GLY A 196 -1.15 -2.79 -23.98
C GLY A 196 0.03 -1.93 -23.52
N ALA A 197 0.50 -2.12 -22.28
CA ALA A 197 1.63 -1.38 -21.74
C ALA A 197 2.94 -1.68 -22.49
N VAL A 198 3.21 -2.95 -22.82
CA VAL A 198 4.39 -3.32 -23.62
C VAL A 198 4.31 -2.73 -25.03
N MET A 199 3.12 -2.71 -25.66
CA MET A 199 2.93 -2.08 -26.98
C MET A 199 3.15 -0.57 -26.97
N LEU A 200 2.91 0.09 -25.83
CA LEU A 200 3.18 1.52 -25.63
C LEU A 200 4.67 1.81 -25.33
N GLY A 201 5.51 0.78 -25.23
CA GLY A 201 6.97 0.92 -25.07
C GLY A 201 7.48 0.81 -23.64
N PHE A 202 6.63 0.43 -22.67
CA PHE A 202 7.10 0.17 -21.30
C PHE A 202 7.92 -1.13 -21.23
N ASP A 203 8.94 -1.17 -20.37
CA ASP A 203 9.67 -2.39 -20.06
C ASP A 203 8.75 -3.43 -19.41
N LEU A 204 9.13 -4.71 -19.48
CA LEU A 204 8.26 -5.80 -19.02
C LEU A 204 7.97 -5.74 -17.51
N GLN A 205 8.89 -5.22 -16.70
CA GLN A 205 8.74 -5.13 -15.25
C GLN A 205 7.74 -4.02 -14.89
N SER A 206 7.89 -2.83 -15.47
CA SER A 206 6.95 -1.71 -15.36
C SER A 206 5.58 -2.06 -15.91
N ALA A 207 5.52 -2.69 -17.09
CA ALA A 207 4.28 -3.15 -17.70
C ALA A 207 3.57 -4.18 -16.82
N SER A 208 4.31 -5.08 -16.17
CA SER A 208 3.76 -6.05 -15.21
C SER A 208 3.15 -5.35 -14.00
N ALA A 209 3.81 -4.33 -13.43
CA ALA A 209 3.25 -3.54 -12.34
C ALA A 209 1.95 -2.81 -12.74
N ILE A 210 1.93 -2.17 -13.91
CA ILE A 210 0.75 -1.48 -14.46
C ILE A 210 -0.39 -2.46 -14.71
N SER A 211 -0.08 -3.68 -15.19
CA SER A 211 -1.08 -4.66 -15.60
C SER A 211 -2.03 -5.07 -14.48
N ILE A 212 -1.56 -5.07 -13.22
CA ILE A 212 -2.36 -5.50 -12.06
C ILE A 212 -3.58 -4.60 -11.83
N ILE A 213 -3.54 -3.35 -12.30
CA ILE A 213 -4.71 -2.44 -12.28
C ILE A 213 -5.93 -3.11 -12.94
N GLY A 214 -5.72 -3.91 -14.00
CA GLY A 214 -6.76 -4.65 -14.70
C GLY A 214 -7.48 -5.70 -13.85
N GLY A 215 -6.89 -6.10 -12.72
CA GLY A 215 -7.53 -6.99 -11.74
C GLY A 215 -8.54 -6.29 -10.83
N ALA A 216 -8.60 -4.95 -10.88
CA ALA A 216 -9.49 -4.12 -10.06
C ALA A 216 -9.38 -4.39 -8.55
N ASP A 217 -8.18 -4.72 -8.08
CA ASP A 217 -7.86 -4.93 -6.66
C ASP A 217 -6.73 -3.97 -6.21
N GLY A 218 -7.10 -2.97 -5.41
CA GLY A 218 -6.22 -1.86 -5.03
C GLY A 218 -5.08 -2.30 -4.12
N PRO A 219 -5.36 -3.01 -3.01
CA PRO A 219 -4.33 -3.57 -2.15
C PRO A 219 -3.33 -4.47 -2.89
N THR A 220 -3.78 -5.34 -3.81
CA THR A 220 -2.86 -6.18 -4.62
C THR A 220 -2.04 -5.32 -5.57
N SER A 221 -2.65 -4.30 -6.19
CA SER A 221 -1.94 -3.37 -7.09
C SER A 221 -0.81 -2.64 -6.36
N ILE A 222 -1.05 -2.17 -5.13
CA ILE A 222 -0.03 -1.54 -4.29
C ILE A 222 1.09 -2.54 -3.95
N PHE A 223 0.71 -3.75 -3.53
CA PHE A 223 1.67 -4.80 -3.16
C PHE A 223 2.63 -5.13 -4.31
N ILE A 224 2.08 -5.39 -5.50
CA ILE A 224 2.89 -5.75 -6.67
C ILE A 224 3.66 -4.55 -7.22
N ALA A 225 3.07 -3.34 -7.24
CA ALA A 225 3.77 -2.14 -7.68
C ALA A 225 4.97 -1.83 -6.77
N ASN A 226 4.84 -1.99 -5.44
CA ASN A 226 5.96 -1.81 -4.52
C ASN A 226 7.11 -2.81 -4.78
N ARG A 227 6.80 -4.03 -5.23
CA ARG A 227 7.81 -5.05 -5.50
C ARG A 227 8.45 -4.93 -6.88
N LEU A 228 7.67 -4.55 -7.90
CA LEU A 228 8.11 -4.53 -9.30
C LEU A 228 8.54 -3.14 -9.76
N ALA A 229 7.81 -2.08 -9.42
CA ALA A 229 8.07 -0.72 -9.87
C ALA A 229 7.75 0.33 -8.79
N PRO A 230 8.59 0.43 -7.73
CA PRO A 230 8.36 1.35 -6.61
C PRO A 230 8.20 2.81 -7.04
N ASP A 231 8.93 3.22 -8.08
CA ASP A 231 8.89 4.60 -8.61
C ASP A 231 7.52 4.97 -9.21
N MET A 232 6.77 4.00 -9.72
CA MET A 232 5.43 4.21 -10.29
C MET A 232 4.29 3.97 -9.31
N LEU A 233 4.60 3.60 -8.06
CA LEU A 233 3.62 3.21 -7.06
C LEU A 233 2.53 4.27 -6.86
N GLY A 234 2.91 5.55 -6.81
CA GLY A 234 1.96 6.66 -6.66
C GLY A 234 0.96 6.74 -7.82
N ALA A 235 1.45 6.69 -9.05
CA ALA A 235 0.62 6.73 -10.26
C ALA A 235 -0.29 5.50 -10.37
N ILE A 236 0.25 4.30 -10.13
CA ILE A 236 -0.51 3.04 -10.16
C ILE A 236 -1.60 3.04 -9.10
N ALA A 237 -1.31 3.44 -7.87
CA ALA A 237 -2.29 3.45 -6.79
C ALA A 237 -3.42 4.45 -7.03
N VAL A 238 -3.11 5.67 -7.47
CA VAL A 238 -4.13 6.68 -7.83
C VAL A 238 -5.00 6.17 -8.98
N ALA A 239 -4.40 5.60 -10.03
CA ALA A 239 -5.14 5.04 -11.16
C ALA A 239 -6.04 3.87 -10.71
N ALA A 240 -5.53 2.94 -9.89
CA ALA A 240 -6.27 1.78 -9.42
C ALA A 240 -7.56 2.19 -8.68
N TYR A 241 -7.47 3.04 -7.66
CA TYR A 241 -8.66 3.46 -6.90
C TYR A 241 -9.59 4.39 -7.69
N SER A 242 -9.03 5.26 -8.55
CA SER A 242 -9.86 6.12 -9.40
C SER A 242 -10.67 5.31 -10.41
N TYR A 243 -10.08 4.28 -11.03
CA TYR A 243 -10.77 3.43 -11.99
C TYR A 243 -11.75 2.46 -11.33
N MET A 244 -11.49 1.99 -10.10
CA MET A 244 -12.48 1.22 -9.33
C MET A 244 -13.75 2.02 -9.09
N ALA A 245 -13.62 3.30 -8.71
CA ALA A 245 -14.78 4.19 -8.55
C ALA A 245 -15.53 4.45 -9.88
N LEU A 246 -14.86 4.29 -11.03
CA LEU A 246 -15.45 4.46 -12.36
C LEU A 246 -16.14 3.18 -12.88
N VAL A 247 -16.11 2.07 -12.16
CA VAL A 247 -16.81 0.82 -12.55
C VAL A 247 -18.29 1.07 -12.88
N PRO A 248 -19.09 1.83 -12.10
CA PRO A 248 -20.48 2.13 -12.44
C PRO A 248 -20.66 2.94 -13.74
N VAL A 249 -19.60 3.63 -14.21
CA VAL A 249 -19.62 4.40 -15.46
C VAL A 249 -19.16 3.54 -16.63
N ILE A 250 -18.12 2.72 -16.44
CA ILE A 250 -17.47 1.93 -17.49
C ILE A 250 -18.22 0.62 -17.75
N GLN A 251 -18.65 -0.08 -16.70
CA GLN A 251 -19.24 -1.42 -16.80
C GLN A 251 -20.60 -1.43 -17.52
N PRO A 252 -21.57 -0.54 -17.22
CA PRO A 252 -22.89 -0.62 -17.85
C PRO A 252 -22.89 -0.42 -19.39
N PRO A 253 -22.11 0.51 -19.97
CA PRO A 253 -21.95 0.61 -21.42
C PRO A 253 -21.43 -0.67 -22.08
N ILE A 254 -20.43 -1.33 -21.47
CA ILE A 254 -19.86 -2.59 -21.98
C ILE A 254 -20.93 -3.69 -21.96
N MET A 255 -21.66 -3.82 -20.85
CA MET A 255 -22.78 -4.77 -20.74
C MET A 255 -23.89 -4.46 -21.76
N ARG A 256 -24.10 -3.19 -22.10
CA ARG A 256 -25.05 -2.77 -23.13
C ARG A 256 -24.62 -3.16 -24.54
N ALA A 257 -23.32 -3.12 -24.81
CA ALA A 257 -22.72 -3.40 -26.11
C ALA A 257 -22.58 -4.91 -26.41
N LEU A 258 -22.20 -5.72 -25.41
CA LEU A 258 -21.87 -7.13 -25.63
C LEU A 258 -23.03 -8.10 -25.37
N THR A 259 -23.85 -7.84 -24.35
CA THR A 259 -24.89 -8.79 -23.92
C THR A 259 -26.22 -8.53 -24.63
N THR A 260 -26.99 -9.55 -24.98
CA THR A 260 -28.31 -9.40 -25.62
C THR A 260 -29.44 -9.14 -24.60
N LYS A 261 -30.61 -8.68 -25.06
CA LYS A 261 -31.78 -8.50 -24.19
C LYS A 261 -32.34 -9.84 -23.66
N GLU A 262 -32.16 -10.93 -24.40
CA GLU A 262 -32.61 -12.26 -24.00
C GLU A 262 -31.75 -12.81 -22.87
N GLU A 263 -30.43 -12.73 -22.99
CA GLU A 263 -29.48 -13.14 -21.93
C GLU A 263 -29.69 -12.37 -20.62
N ARG A 264 -29.94 -11.06 -20.69
CA ARG A 264 -30.20 -10.22 -19.50
C ARG A 264 -31.49 -10.58 -18.75
N ARG A 265 -32.39 -11.36 -19.36
CA ARG A 265 -33.67 -11.79 -18.78
C ARG A 265 -33.63 -13.22 -18.22
N ILE A 266 -32.49 -13.89 -18.29
CA ILE A 266 -32.31 -15.22 -17.71
C ILE A 266 -32.54 -15.14 -16.20
N GLN A 267 -33.46 -15.96 -15.69
CA GLN A 267 -33.74 -16.05 -14.27
C GLN A 267 -32.67 -16.90 -13.57
N MET A 268 -31.96 -16.30 -12.61
CA MET A 268 -31.00 -17.03 -11.78
C MET A 268 -31.77 -17.88 -10.76
N GLY A 269 -31.55 -19.19 -10.78
CA GLY A 269 -32.18 -20.12 -9.84
C GLY A 269 -31.78 -19.84 -8.38
N VAL A 270 -32.61 -20.31 -7.44
CA VAL A 270 -32.34 -20.17 -6.01
C VAL A 270 -31.03 -20.92 -5.67
N GLN A 271 -30.12 -20.21 -5.02
CA GLN A 271 -28.83 -20.77 -4.62
C GLN A 271 -29.00 -21.86 -3.56
N ARG A 272 -28.15 -22.89 -3.59
CA ARG A 272 -28.15 -23.95 -2.58
C ARG A 272 -27.81 -23.37 -1.20
N LYS A 273 -28.36 -23.97 -0.15
CA LYS A 273 -27.96 -23.65 1.23
C LYS A 273 -26.57 -24.23 1.50
N VAL A 274 -25.61 -23.36 1.78
CA VAL A 274 -24.23 -23.76 2.09
C VAL A 274 -24.12 -24.14 3.56
N HIS A 275 -23.46 -25.26 3.85
CA HIS A 275 -23.23 -25.72 5.23
C HIS A 275 -22.15 -24.87 5.91
N LYS A 276 -22.29 -24.62 7.22
CA LYS A 276 -21.31 -23.84 8.00
C LYS A 276 -19.89 -24.46 7.95
N LEU A 277 -19.80 -25.79 7.98
CA LEU A 277 -18.51 -26.48 7.85
C LEU A 277 -17.86 -26.25 6.49
N GLU A 278 -18.65 -26.17 5.42
CA GLU A 278 -18.13 -25.90 4.09
C GLU A 278 -17.50 -24.51 4.01
N LYS A 279 -18.17 -23.50 4.57
CA LYS A 279 -17.61 -22.14 4.69
C LYS A 279 -16.33 -22.10 5.53
N LEU A 280 -16.30 -22.85 6.63
CA LEU A 280 -15.15 -22.90 7.53
C LEU A 280 -13.91 -23.56 6.90
N PHE A 281 -14.09 -24.67 6.18
CA PHE A 281 -12.98 -25.38 5.53
C PHE A 281 -12.52 -24.73 4.23
N PHE A 282 -13.39 -23.97 3.55
CA PHE A 282 -13.06 -23.30 2.29
C PHE A 282 -11.76 -22.48 2.34
N PRO A 283 -11.54 -21.53 3.26
CA PRO A 283 -10.29 -20.75 3.31
C PRO A 283 -9.05 -21.61 3.55
N ILE A 284 -9.17 -22.72 4.32
CA ILE A 284 -8.07 -23.67 4.52
C ILE A 284 -7.75 -24.39 3.21
N VAL A 285 -8.77 -24.84 2.46
CA VAL A 285 -8.58 -25.50 1.17
C VAL A 285 -7.92 -24.54 0.17
N VAL A 286 -8.37 -23.29 0.10
CA VAL A 286 -7.78 -22.26 -0.77
C VAL A 286 -6.31 -22.03 -0.39
N LEU A 287 -6.00 -21.87 0.90
CA LEU A 287 -4.63 -21.70 1.36
C LEU A 287 -3.74 -22.90 1.01
N MET A 288 -4.23 -24.12 1.23
CA MET A 288 -3.50 -25.35 0.88
C MET A 288 -3.25 -25.45 -0.63
N LEU A 289 -4.23 -25.09 -1.46
CA LEU A 289 -4.06 -25.05 -2.92
C LEU A 289 -3.03 -23.99 -3.33
N SER A 290 -3.04 -22.81 -2.70
CA SER A 290 -2.05 -21.76 -2.97
C SER A 290 -0.64 -22.19 -2.59
N ILE A 291 -0.45 -22.85 -1.45
CA ILE A 291 0.85 -23.39 -1.03
C ILE A 291 1.37 -24.43 -2.04
N LEU A 292 0.48 -25.29 -2.55
CA LEU A 292 0.87 -26.38 -3.47
C LEU A 292 1.10 -25.90 -4.92
N ILE A 293 0.32 -24.93 -5.40
CA ILE A 293 0.31 -24.50 -6.81
C ILE A 293 1.14 -23.23 -7.02
N LEU A 294 1.00 -22.22 -6.16
CA LEU A 294 1.62 -20.90 -6.34
C LEU A 294 2.08 -20.30 -5.00
N PRO A 295 3.20 -20.77 -4.44
CA PRO A 295 3.64 -20.38 -3.09
C PRO A 295 3.92 -18.88 -2.94
N GLU A 296 4.31 -18.18 -4.01
CA GLU A 296 4.56 -16.73 -3.98
C GLU A 296 3.31 -15.90 -3.64
N SER A 297 2.12 -16.42 -3.92
CA SER A 297 0.84 -15.76 -3.59
C SER A 297 0.39 -15.98 -2.14
N THR A 298 1.09 -16.85 -1.40
CA THR A 298 0.72 -17.28 -0.04
C THR A 298 0.63 -16.13 0.97
N PRO A 299 1.48 -15.08 0.96
CA PRO A 299 1.34 -13.97 1.90
C PRO A 299 -0.03 -13.28 1.79
N LEU A 300 -0.45 -12.95 0.56
CA LEU A 300 -1.74 -12.29 0.29
C LEU A 300 -2.91 -13.23 0.60
N ILE A 301 -2.88 -14.45 0.04
CA ILE A 301 -3.97 -15.42 0.20
C ILE A 301 -4.06 -15.90 1.65
N GLY A 302 -2.93 -16.03 2.35
CA GLY A 302 -2.86 -16.42 3.76
C GLY A 302 -3.47 -15.38 4.68
N ALA A 303 -3.12 -14.10 4.51
CA ALA A 303 -3.73 -13.01 5.28
C ALA A 303 -5.25 -12.94 5.05
N PHE A 304 -5.67 -13.03 3.78
CA PHE A 304 -7.07 -13.07 3.40
C PHE A 304 -7.82 -14.29 3.98
N ALA A 305 -7.24 -15.50 3.87
CA ALA A 305 -7.81 -16.74 4.38
C ALA A 305 -7.92 -16.74 5.90
N PHE A 306 -6.94 -16.15 6.61
CA PHE A 306 -7.00 -15.98 8.06
C PHE A 306 -8.17 -15.08 8.48
N GLY A 307 -8.34 -13.93 7.82
CA GLY A 307 -9.47 -13.04 8.07
C GLY A 307 -10.81 -13.74 7.85
N ASN A 308 -10.92 -14.50 6.76
CA ASN A 308 -12.14 -15.24 6.46
C ASN A 308 -12.40 -16.39 7.45
N PHE A 309 -11.36 -17.13 7.81
CA PHE A 309 -11.46 -18.20 8.79
C PHE A 309 -11.88 -17.67 10.17
N ALA A 310 -11.36 -16.52 10.59
CA ALA A 310 -11.77 -15.87 11.83
C ALA A 310 -13.27 -15.57 11.86
N LYS A 311 -13.80 -14.99 10.77
CA LYS A 311 -15.23 -14.73 10.59
C LYS A 311 -16.08 -15.99 10.65
N GLU A 312 -15.71 -17.03 9.89
CA GLU A 312 -16.52 -18.26 9.78
C GLU A 312 -16.39 -19.18 11.02
N SER A 313 -15.29 -19.07 11.77
CA SER A 313 -15.08 -19.83 13.01
C SER A 313 -16.11 -19.48 14.10
N ALA A 314 -16.53 -18.21 14.17
CA ALA A 314 -17.41 -17.66 15.20
C ALA A 314 -16.94 -17.91 16.66
N VAL A 315 -15.66 -18.22 16.86
CA VAL A 315 -15.05 -18.36 18.20
C VAL A 315 -14.31 -17.08 18.59
N ILE A 316 -13.88 -16.31 17.59
CA ILE A 316 -13.06 -15.11 17.76
C ILE A 316 -13.78 -13.86 17.24
N ASP A 317 -15.05 -13.70 17.57
CA ASP A 317 -15.91 -12.60 17.10
C ASP A 317 -15.28 -11.22 17.38
N ARG A 318 -14.72 -11.02 18.59
CA ARG A 318 -14.04 -9.76 18.94
C ARG A 318 -12.84 -9.45 18.02
N LEU A 319 -12.09 -10.47 17.61
CA LEU A 319 -10.96 -10.31 16.70
C LEU A 319 -11.46 -10.05 15.28
N SER A 320 -12.46 -10.80 14.81
CA SER A 320 -13.10 -10.58 13.51
C SER A 320 -13.66 -9.16 13.39
N ASP A 321 -14.38 -8.69 14.41
CA ASP A 321 -14.93 -7.34 14.48
C ASP A 321 -13.85 -6.27 14.50
N THR A 322 -12.74 -6.52 15.20
CA THR A 322 -11.60 -5.59 15.21
C THR A 322 -10.94 -5.53 13.83
N MET A 323 -10.76 -6.67 13.17
CA MET A 323 -10.13 -6.76 11.84
C MET A 323 -10.94 -6.05 10.76
N GLN A 324 -12.26 -6.28 10.71
CA GLN A 324 -13.13 -5.69 9.69
C GLN A 324 -13.50 -4.22 9.93
N ASN A 325 -13.30 -3.70 11.14
CA ASN A 325 -13.62 -2.31 11.49
C ASN A 325 -12.36 -1.53 11.89
N SER A 326 -12.00 -1.55 13.17
CA SER A 326 -11.00 -0.64 13.73
C SER A 326 -9.61 -0.82 13.11
N LEU A 327 -9.16 -2.07 12.92
CA LEU A 327 -7.83 -2.35 12.39
C LEU A 327 -7.72 -1.91 10.93
N ILE A 328 -8.66 -2.34 10.07
CA ILE A 328 -8.64 -1.93 8.65
C ILE A 328 -8.74 -0.41 8.50
N ASN A 329 -9.54 0.27 9.32
CA ASN A 329 -9.66 1.73 9.29
C ASN A 329 -8.34 2.43 9.66
N ILE A 330 -7.66 1.97 10.72
CA ILE A 330 -6.34 2.51 11.12
C ILE A 330 -5.31 2.28 10.02
N VAL A 331 -5.22 1.05 9.50
CA VAL A 331 -4.26 0.70 8.45
C VAL A 331 -4.56 1.45 7.15
N THR A 332 -5.83 1.68 6.81
CA THR A 332 -6.25 2.44 5.63
C THR A 332 -5.74 3.88 5.70
N ILE A 333 -5.79 4.52 6.88
CA ILE A 333 -5.26 5.88 7.07
C ILE A 333 -3.74 5.89 6.81
N PHE A 334 -3.00 4.96 7.42
CA PHE A 334 -1.54 4.87 7.22
C PHE A 334 -1.16 4.51 5.80
N LEU A 335 -1.87 3.57 5.18
CA LEU A 335 -1.65 3.18 3.79
C LEU A 335 -1.89 4.38 2.87
N GLY A 336 -3.01 5.09 3.04
CA GLY A 336 -3.33 6.21 2.17
C GLY A 336 -2.34 7.36 2.30
N LEU A 337 -1.94 7.73 3.53
CA LEU A 337 -0.90 8.75 3.75
C LEU A 337 0.47 8.30 3.18
N GLY A 338 0.83 7.03 3.39
CA GLY A 338 2.09 6.47 2.88
C GLY A 338 2.12 6.39 1.36
N VAL A 339 1.01 6.03 0.70
CA VAL A 339 0.90 6.08 -0.78
C VAL A 339 0.97 7.52 -1.26
N GLY A 340 0.32 8.45 -0.55
CA GLY A 340 0.39 9.88 -0.84
C GLY A 340 1.80 10.45 -0.81
N SER A 341 2.72 9.86 -0.03
CA SER A 341 4.15 10.21 -0.06
C SER A 341 4.79 10.06 -1.44
N LYS A 342 4.26 9.16 -2.28
CA LYS A 342 4.70 8.91 -3.66
C LYS A 342 4.02 9.79 -4.71
N LEU A 343 3.21 10.76 -4.28
CA LEU A 343 2.64 11.80 -5.14
C LEU A 343 3.49 13.08 -5.14
N ALA A 344 4.78 12.98 -4.81
CA ALA A 344 5.72 14.08 -4.99
C ALA A 344 5.91 14.37 -6.50
N ALA A 345 6.12 15.65 -6.84
CA ALA A 345 6.19 16.11 -8.23
C ALA A 345 7.24 15.39 -9.09
N ASP A 346 8.38 15.06 -8.50
CA ASP A 346 9.50 14.32 -9.11
C ASP A 346 9.20 12.84 -9.40
N LYS A 347 8.19 12.26 -8.76
CA LYS A 347 7.78 10.86 -8.93
C LYS A 347 6.48 10.71 -9.73
N PHE A 348 5.58 11.70 -9.68
CA PHE A 348 4.30 11.63 -10.38
C PHE A 348 4.33 12.31 -11.75
N LEU A 349 5.02 13.46 -11.89
CA LEU A 349 5.13 14.19 -13.16
C LEU A 349 6.38 13.75 -13.91
N VAL A 350 6.44 12.46 -14.24
CA VAL A 350 7.55 11.87 -14.99
C VAL A 350 7.22 11.94 -16.49
N LEU A 351 8.24 12.26 -17.29
CA LEU A 351 8.16 12.41 -18.74
C LEU A 351 8.60 11.13 -19.45
#